data_AF-K7YVQ6-F1
#
_entry.id   AF-K7YVQ6-F1
#
_cell.length_a   1.000
_cell.length_b   1.000
_cell.length_c   1.000
_cell.angle_alpha   90.00
_cell.angle_beta   90.00
_cell.angle_gamma   90.00
#
_symmetry.space_group_name_H-M   'P 1'
#
loop_
_entity.id
_entity.type
_entity.pdbx_description
1 polymer ?
#
loop_
_entity_poly.entity_id
_entity_poly.type
_entity_poly.pdbx_seq_one_letter_code
_entity_poly.pdbx_strand_id
1 'polypeptide(L)'
;MKNDRWYYNKNLKPQGPVGFEEVRQLILKGDIGPHDLISCDADGSWKSAWEWGFDRSLFPATQGYVQGMDVAADDKEWVLLVASDDGKAMVQEGPYSVREIQESVRSQRVSAQNYIWKSGMSGWSRILDRPEFN
;
A
#
# COMPACT_ATOMS: atom_id res chain seq x y z
N MET A 1 4.05 20.92 -13.85
CA MET A 1 3.57 20.56 -12.50
C MET A 1 2.10 20.90 -12.26
N LYS A 2 1.62 22.16 -12.34
CA LYS A 2 0.21 22.49 -12.01
C LYS A 2 -0.85 22.01 -13.03
N ASN A 3 -0.46 21.63 -14.25
CA ASN A 3 -1.36 21.17 -15.33
C ASN A 3 -1.08 19.74 -15.79
N ASP A 4 -0.26 18.99 -15.05
CA ASP A 4 0.15 17.66 -15.48
C ASP A 4 -1.02 16.69 -15.21
N ARG A 5 -1.45 15.97 -16.26
CA ARG A 5 -2.50 14.94 -16.16
C ARG A 5 -1.85 13.62 -15.77
N TRP A 6 -2.24 13.11 -14.61
CA TRP A 6 -1.73 11.84 -14.10
C TRP A 6 -2.74 10.72 -14.26
N TYR A 7 -2.22 9.53 -14.50
CA TYR A 7 -2.97 8.29 -14.55
C TYR A 7 -2.32 7.27 -13.61
N TYR A 8 -3.12 6.43 -12.98
CA TYR A 8 -2.62 5.33 -12.15
C TYR A 8 -3.32 4.02 -12.53
N ASN A 9 -2.66 2.89 -12.31
CA ASN A 9 -3.24 1.60 -12.60
C ASN A 9 -4.07 1.09 -11.42
N LYS A 10 -5.34 0.74 -11.64
CA LYS A 10 -6.17 0.02 -10.68
C LYS A 10 -6.82 -1.15 -11.38
N ASN A 11 -6.59 -2.37 -10.89
CA ASN A 11 -7.11 -3.60 -11.48
C ASN A 11 -6.79 -3.73 -12.99
N LEU A 12 -5.54 -3.47 -13.36
CA LEU A 12 -5.03 -3.49 -14.75
C LEU A 12 -5.70 -2.48 -15.69
N LYS A 13 -6.38 -1.46 -15.14
CA LYS A 13 -7.03 -0.41 -15.92
C LYS A 13 -6.48 0.97 -15.53
N PRO A 14 -6.13 1.82 -16.51
CA PRO A 14 -5.75 3.19 -16.24
C PRO A 14 -6.94 3.97 -15.65
N GLN A 15 -6.69 4.70 -14.57
CA GLN A 15 -7.60 5.61 -13.91
C GLN A 15 -7.09 7.04 -14.08
N GLY A 16 -7.97 8.01 -14.31
CA GLY A 16 -7.62 9.42 -14.49
C GLY A 16 -8.32 10.08 -15.70
N PRO A 17 -7.89 11.29 -16.10
CA PRO A 17 -6.78 12.05 -15.54
C PRO A 17 -7.08 12.60 -14.14
N VAL A 18 -6.08 12.60 -13.27
CA VAL A 18 -6.10 13.27 -11.97
C VAL A 18 -4.96 14.28 -11.86
N GLY A 19 -5.03 15.20 -10.90
CA GLY A 19 -3.93 16.13 -10.61
C GLY A 19 -2.85 15.51 -9.73
N PHE A 20 -1.67 16.14 -9.69
CA PHE A 20 -0.56 15.70 -8.86
C PHE A 20 -0.92 15.55 -7.38
N GLU A 21 -1.72 16.47 -6.83
CA GLU A 21 -2.14 16.40 -5.43
C GLU A 21 -3.03 15.19 -5.16
N GLU A 22 -3.90 14.81 -6.11
CA GLU A 22 -4.72 13.60 -5.96
C GLU A 22 -3.86 12.33 -5.96
N VAL A 23 -2.84 12.25 -6.82
CA VAL A 23 -1.86 11.14 -6.78
C VAL A 23 -1.17 11.09 -5.43
N ARG A 24 -0.75 12.25 -4.90
CA ARG A 24 -0.14 12.33 -3.57
C ARG A 24 -1.11 11.84 -2.48
N GLN A 25 -2.39 12.20 -2.54
CA GLN A 25 -3.40 11.71 -1.59
C GLN A 25 -3.64 10.21 -1.71
N LEU A 26 -3.63 9.65 -2.92
CA LEU A 26 -3.73 8.20 -3.14
C LEU A 26 -2.51 7.46 -2.57
N ILE A 27 -1.30 8.02 -2.70
CA ILE A 27 -0.09 7.48 -2.06
C ILE A 27 -0.22 7.50 -0.53
N LEU A 28 -0.63 8.62 0.06
CA LEU A 28 -0.77 8.77 1.51
C LEU A 28 -1.83 7.82 2.11
N LYS A 29 -2.85 7.47 1.33
CA LYS A 29 -3.88 6.49 1.70
C LYS A 29 -3.43 5.03 1.52
N GLY A 30 -2.32 4.80 0.82
CA GLY A 30 -1.83 3.47 0.46
C GLY A 30 -2.54 2.84 -0.75
N ASP A 31 -3.36 3.61 -1.48
CA ASP A 31 -4.02 3.15 -2.71
C ASP A 31 -3.03 3.01 -3.86
N ILE A 32 -1.97 3.83 -3.85
CA ILE A 32 -0.82 3.73 -4.74
C ILE A 32 0.41 3.36 -3.91
N GLY A 33 0.90 2.13 -4.11
CA GLY A 33 2.14 1.64 -3.52
C GLY A 33 3.39 2.19 -4.21
N PRO A 34 4.58 2.02 -3.60
CA PRO A 34 5.85 2.50 -4.16
C PRO A 34 6.17 1.92 -5.55
N HIS A 35 5.72 0.68 -5.79
CA HIS A 35 5.96 -0.07 -7.01
C HIS A 35 4.80 0.01 -8.02
N ASP A 36 3.70 0.68 -7.68
CA ASP A 36 2.57 0.83 -8.60
C ASP A 36 2.93 1.70 -9.79
N LEU A 37 2.49 1.26 -10.97
CA LEU A 37 2.68 1.99 -12.20
C LEU A 37 1.73 3.19 -12.28
N ILE A 38 2.32 4.36 -12.44
CA ILE A 38 1.63 5.63 -12.71
C ILE A 38 2.25 6.29 -13.94
N SER A 39 1.47 7.12 -14.61
CA SER A 39 1.87 7.81 -15.84
C SER A 39 1.55 9.29 -15.76
N CYS A 40 2.45 10.11 -16.27
CA CYS A 40 2.23 11.52 -16.53
C CYS A 40 2.09 11.72 -18.04
N ASP A 41 0.96 12.30 -18.46
CA ASP A 41 0.59 12.51 -19.87
C ASP A 41 1.64 13.28 -20.69
N ALA A 42 2.51 14.04 -20.03
CA ALA A 42 3.58 14.77 -20.70
C ALA A 42 4.60 13.87 -21.40
N ASP A 43 4.85 12.65 -20.89
CA ASP A 43 5.79 11.69 -21.51
C ASP A 43 5.15 10.36 -21.92
N GLY A 44 3.90 10.10 -21.51
CA GLY A 44 3.14 8.89 -21.86
C GLY A 44 3.72 7.59 -21.31
N SER A 45 4.76 7.66 -20.48
CA SER A 45 5.44 6.51 -19.91
C SER A 45 4.75 6.03 -18.64
N TRP A 46 4.74 4.71 -18.43
CA TRP A 46 4.30 4.10 -17.18
C TRP A 46 5.53 3.70 -16.39
N LYS A 47 5.71 4.30 -15.21
CA LYS A 47 6.82 4.02 -14.31
C LYS A 47 6.28 3.80 -12.91
N SER A 48 7.03 3.10 -12.06
CA SER A 48 6.68 2.99 -10.65
C SER A 48 6.62 4.36 -9.99
N ALA A 49 5.81 4.51 -8.94
CA ALA A 49 5.71 5.77 -8.20
C ALA A 49 7.09 6.27 -7.69
N TRP A 50 8.01 5.37 -7.32
CA TRP A 50 9.38 5.77 -6.95
C TRP A 50 10.20 6.35 -8.09
N GLU A 51 10.06 5.86 -9.32
CA GLU A 51 10.80 6.38 -10.48
C GLU A 51 10.39 7.81 -10.85
N TRP A 52 9.21 8.25 -10.42
CA TRP A 52 8.77 9.64 -10.55
C TRP A 52 9.35 10.58 -9.48
N GLY A 53 10.13 10.06 -8.53
CA GLY A 53 10.80 10.88 -7.51
C GLY A 53 9.90 11.32 -6.35
N PHE A 54 8.77 10.64 -6.13
CA PHE A 54 8.00 10.85 -4.90
C PHE A 54 8.84 10.51 -3.68
N ASP A 55 8.78 11.34 -2.65
CA ASP A 55 9.48 11.11 -1.38
C ASP A 55 9.01 9.78 -0.77
N ARG A 56 9.97 8.90 -0.45
CA ARG A 56 9.71 7.57 0.12
C ARG A 56 8.87 7.67 1.40
N SER A 57 9.10 8.69 2.21
CA SER A 57 8.37 8.92 3.46
C SER A 57 6.86 9.17 3.26
N LEU A 58 6.40 9.48 2.05
CA LEU A 58 4.96 9.59 1.76
C LEU A 58 4.25 8.25 1.71
N PHE A 59 4.97 7.16 1.40
CA PHE A 59 4.38 5.83 1.24
C PHE A 59 4.30 5.14 2.59
N PRO A 60 3.09 4.86 3.12
CA PRO A 60 2.97 4.17 4.40
C PRO A 60 3.64 2.79 4.38
N ALA A 61 3.68 2.14 3.21
CA ALA A 61 4.36 0.87 2.94
C ALA A 61 5.84 0.83 3.34
N THR A 62 6.52 1.98 3.39
CA THR A 62 7.96 2.08 3.64
C THR A 62 8.29 2.49 5.07
N GLN A 63 7.29 2.97 5.81
CA GLN A 63 7.47 3.51 7.14
C GLN A 63 7.56 2.38 8.18
N GLY A 64 8.39 2.58 9.20
CA GLY A 64 8.59 1.60 10.26
C GLY A 64 9.37 0.35 9.84
N TYR A 65 9.81 0.27 8.57
CA TYR A 65 10.71 -0.76 8.08
C TYR A 65 12.14 -0.21 8.02
N VAL A 66 13.09 -0.91 8.62
CA VAL A 66 14.51 -0.59 8.54
C VAL A 66 15.21 -1.75 7.86
N GLN A 67 15.76 -1.49 6.67
CA GLN A 67 16.47 -2.51 5.91
C GLN A 67 17.65 -3.06 6.70
N GLY A 68 17.74 -4.39 6.83
CA GLY A 68 18.81 -5.07 7.54
C GLY A 68 18.59 -5.22 9.05
N MET A 69 17.48 -4.70 9.60
CA MET A 69 17.03 -5.09 10.94
C MET A 69 16.18 -6.36 10.89
N ASP A 70 16.33 -7.19 11.91
CA ASP A 70 15.50 -8.38 12.07
C ASP A 70 14.04 -7.98 12.29
N VAL A 71 13.14 -8.58 11.51
CA VAL A 71 11.71 -8.44 11.71
C VAL A 71 11.32 -9.34 12.87
N ALA A 72 10.77 -8.75 13.94
CA ALA A 72 10.23 -9.49 15.07
C ALA A 72 8.95 -10.22 14.64
N ALA A 73 9.11 -11.39 14.03
CA ALA A 73 8.03 -12.08 13.30
C ALA A 73 6.85 -12.53 14.17
N ASP A 74 7.05 -12.59 15.49
CA ASP A 74 6.06 -13.02 16.48
C ASP A 74 5.43 -11.85 17.26
N ASP A 75 5.91 -10.61 17.06
CA ASP A 75 5.35 -9.44 17.73
C ASP A 75 3.99 -9.08 17.13
N LYS A 76 2.97 -8.98 17.98
CA LYS A 76 1.60 -8.65 17.59
C LYS A 76 1.40 -7.14 17.54
N GLU A 77 1.77 -6.54 16.42
CA GLU A 77 1.68 -5.09 16.20
C GLU A 77 0.81 -4.69 15.00
N TRP A 78 0.40 -5.66 14.16
CA TRP A 78 -0.26 -5.38 12.90
C TRP A 78 -1.78 -5.48 12.98
N VAL A 79 -2.46 -4.42 12.56
CA VAL A 79 -3.92 -4.39 12.37
C VAL A 79 -4.24 -4.63 10.90
N LEU A 80 -5.15 -5.55 10.63
CA LEU A 80 -5.59 -5.91 9.29
C LEU A 80 -6.98 -5.32 9.01
N LEU A 81 -7.18 -4.79 7.80
CA LEU A 81 -8.49 -4.32 7.33
C LEU A 81 -9.11 -5.35 6.37
N VAL A 82 -10.16 -6.03 6.84
CA VAL A 82 -10.88 -7.09 6.12
C VAL A 82 -12.36 -6.79 6.00
N ALA A 83 -13.08 -7.51 5.14
CA ALA A 83 -14.53 -7.44 5.12
C ALA A 83 -15.12 -8.11 6.36
N SER A 84 -16.22 -7.57 6.90
CA SER A 84 -17.01 -8.23 7.94
C SER A 84 -17.56 -9.58 7.46
N ASP A 85 -17.97 -10.44 8.40
CA ASP A 85 -18.56 -11.75 8.09
C ASP A 85 -19.76 -11.68 7.13
N ASP A 86 -20.54 -10.58 7.20
CA ASP A 86 -21.67 -10.33 6.30
C ASP A 86 -21.29 -9.61 4.99
N GLY A 87 -20.01 -9.26 4.82
CA GLY A 87 -19.45 -8.59 3.64
C GLY A 87 -19.89 -7.14 3.46
N LYS A 88 -20.61 -6.54 4.41
CA LYS A 88 -21.20 -5.20 4.24
C LYS A 88 -20.31 -4.05 4.70
N ALA A 89 -19.34 -4.34 5.55
CA ALA A 89 -18.45 -3.33 6.11
C ALA A 89 -16.99 -3.81 6.06
N MET A 90 -16.07 -2.85 6.16
CA MET A 90 -14.68 -3.15 6.46
C MET A 90 -14.48 -3.08 7.97
N VAL A 91 -13.81 -4.07 8.55
CA VAL A 91 -13.50 -4.16 9.97
C VAL A 91 -11.99 -4.27 10.18
N GLN A 92 -11.54 -3.75 11.32
CA GLN A 92 -10.15 -3.83 11.75
C GLN A 92 -9.99 -5.02 12.69
N GLU A 93 -9.12 -5.96 12.33
CA GLU A 93 -8.81 -7.15 13.11
C GLU A 93 -7.36 -7.14 13.60
N GLY A 94 -7.10 -7.75 14.76
CA GLY A 94 -5.76 -7.90 15.32
C GLY A 94 -5.63 -7.39 16.77
N PRO A 95 -4.40 -7.15 17.24
CA PRO A 95 -3.17 -7.19 16.45
C PRO A 95 -2.70 -8.61 16.10
N TYR A 96 -2.07 -8.74 14.94
CA TYR A 96 -1.44 -9.95 14.42
C TYR A 96 0.06 -9.81 14.35
N SER A 97 0.76 -10.94 14.35
CA SER A 97 2.18 -11.00 14.02
C SER A 97 2.42 -11.13 12.51
N VAL A 98 3.67 -10.89 12.09
CA VAL A 98 4.05 -11.10 10.68
C VAL A 98 3.78 -12.55 10.25
N ARG A 99 4.11 -13.52 11.13
CA ARG A 99 3.85 -14.94 10.87
C ARG A 99 2.35 -15.24 10.67
N GLU A 100 1.48 -14.70 11.53
CA GLU A 100 0.02 -14.92 11.44
C GLU A 100 -0.59 -14.34 10.15
N ILE A 101 -0.10 -13.18 9.70
CA ILE A 101 -0.54 -12.56 8.44
C ILE A 101 -0.03 -13.36 7.24
N GLN A 102 1.24 -13.77 7.22
CA GLN A 102 1.79 -14.62 6.15
C GLN A 102 1.02 -15.95 6.03
N GLU A 103 0.69 -16.57 7.16
CA GLU A 103 -0.14 -17.77 7.20
C GLU A 103 -1.56 -17.52 6.68
N SER A 104 -2.15 -16.37 7.03
CA SER A 104 -3.47 -15.95 6.54
C SER A 104 -3.48 -15.74 5.02
N VAL A 105 -2.42 -15.15 4.45
CA VAL A 105 -2.26 -14.97 3.00
C VAL A 105 -2.05 -16.32 2.31
N ARG A 106 -1.18 -17.18 2.85
CA ARG A 106 -0.89 -18.52 2.31
C ARG A 106 -2.13 -19.41 2.30
N SER A 107 -2.95 -19.34 3.34
CA SER A 107 -4.22 -20.06 3.45
C SER A 107 -5.38 -19.42 2.66
N GLN A 108 -5.12 -18.31 1.97
CA GLN A 108 -6.10 -17.55 1.19
C GLN A 108 -7.27 -17.01 2.01
N ARG A 109 -7.15 -16.95 3.35
CA ARG A 109 -8.11 -16.27 4.23
C ARG A 109 -8.13 -14.77 3.92
N VAL A 110 -6.97 -14.20 3.62
CA VAL A 110 -6.78 -12.78 3.32
C VAL A 110 -5.99 -12.64 2.01
N SER A 111 -6.29 -11.61 1.24
CA SER A 111 -5.56 -11.29 0.01
C SER A 111 -4.35 -10.43 0.33
N ALA A 112 -3.25 -10.58 -0.43
CA ALA A 112 -2.12 -9.66 -0.32
C ALA A 112 -2.48 -8.20 -0.68
N GLN A 113 -3.62 -7.99 -1.36
CA GLN A 113 -4.20 -6.66 -1.64
C GLN A 113 -4.92 -6.05 -0.43
N ASN A 114 -5.19 -6.81 0.64
CA ASN A 114 -5.80 -6.26 1.85
C ASN A 114 -4.87 -5.23 2.49
N TYR A 115 -5.48 -4.26 3.17
CA TYR A 115 -4.76 -3.21 3.86
C TYR A 115 -4.33 -3.65 5.25
N ILE A 116 -3.16 -3.21 5.65
CA ILE A 116 -2.54 -3.46 6.94
C ILE A 116 -1.95 -2.15 7.48
N TRP A 117 -1.91 -2.02 8.80
CA TRP A 117 -1.38 -0.86 9.51
C TRP A 117 -0.73 -1.27 10.82
N LYS A 118 0.27 -0.51 11.26
CA LYS A 118 0.79 -0.56 12.63
C LYS A 118 1.18 0.83 13.11
N SER A 119 1.40 0.93 14.42
CA SER A 119 1.89 2.18 15.03
C SER A 119 3.16 2.67 14.34
N GLY A 120 3.23 3.99 14.11
CA GLY A 120 4.33 4.63 13.36
C GLY A 120 4.09 4.78 11.86
N MET A 121 3.02 4.20 11.31
CA MET A 121 2.59 4.44 9.92
C MET A 121 1.60 5.60 9.83
N SER A 122 1.77 6.46 8.82
CA SER A 122 0.92 7.63 8.55
C SER A 122 -0.42 7.26 7.91
N GLY A 123 -0.55 6.05 7.41
CA GLY A 123 -1.75 5.56 6.71
C GLY A 123 -1.67 4.05 6.52
N TRP A 124 -2.72 3.48 5.93
CA TRP A 124 -2.76 2.06 5.59
C TRP A 124 -1.81 1.75 4.42
N SER A 125 -1.36 0.50 4.32
CA SER A 125 -0.61 -0.02 3.18
C SER A 125 -1.20 -1.35 2.77
N ARG A 126 -1.14 -1.72 1.50
CA ARG A 126 -1.46 -3.12 1.12
C ARG A 126 -0.36 -4.04 1.63
N ILE A 127 -0.70 -5.31 1.92
CA ILE A 127 0.28 -6.29 2.41
C ILE A 127 1.40 -6.49 1.38
N LEU A 128 1.08 -6.61 0.09
CA LEU A 128 2.08 -6.85 -0.96
C LEU A 128 3.13 -5.73 -1.11
N ASP A 129 2.83 -4.51 -0.67
CA ASP A 129 3.76 -3.38 -0.81
C ASP A 129 4.81 -3.34 0.30
N ARG A 130 4.63 -4.18 1.33
CA ARG A 130 5.42 -4.17 2.54
C ARG A 130 6.54 -5.21 2.47
N PRO A 131 7.81 -4.80 2.63
CA PRO A 131 8.95 -5.72 2.58
C PRO A 131 8.88 -6.86 3.60
N GLU A 132 8.20 -6.69 4.74
CA GLU A 132 8.08 -7.71 5.79
C GLU A 132 7.26 -8.94 5.37
N PHE A 133 6.47 -8.83 4.28
CA PHE A 133 5.53 -9.86 3.85
C PHE A 133 5.84 -10.47 2.47
N ASN A 134 6.94 -10.06 1.83
CA ASN A 134 7.40 -10.55 0.52
C ASN A 134 8.58 -11.50 0.61
#